data_AF-A0A4Z0L7Z1-F1
#
_entry.id   AF-A0A4Z0L7Z1-F1
#
_cell.length_a   1.000
_cell.length_b   1.000
_cell.length_c   1.000
_cell.angle_alpha   90.00
_cell.angle_beta   90.00
_cell.angle_gamma   90.00
#
_symmetry.space_group_name_H-M   'P 1'
#
loop_
_entity.id
_entity.type
_entity.pdbx_description
1 polymer ?
#
loop_
_entity_poly.entity_id
_entity_poly.type
_entity_poly.pdbx_seq_one_letter_code
_entity_poly.pdbx_strand_id
1 'polypeptide(L)'
;MKTKDKNLAGLFEEFASRVTKATGSTTAFACAFCIVLIWAVSGPFFDYSETWQLVINTGTTIVTFLMVFLIQKAQNKDSLAIQLKLNELVASHEYASNRLVDIESMTEEEMMIVHKYYQKLSELSKKEIKLQTSHSIDEAHQKHALKIGKNKIVKQAKKETPKN
;
A
#
# COMPACT_ATOMS: atom_id res chain seq x y z
N MET A 1 32.78 14.73 21.32
CA MET A 1 32.68 14.78 19.84
C MET A 1 31.38 14.11 19.34
N LYS A 2 30.20 14.47 19.87
CA LYS A 2 28.88 13.85 19.52
C LYS A 2 27.82 14.86 19.04
N THR A 3 28.09 16.15 19.14
CA THR A 3 27.17 17.24 18.81
C THR A 3 27.31 17.74 17.38
N LYS A 4 28.48 17.56 16.74
CA LYS A 4 28.70 18.00 15.35
C LYS A 4 27.96 17.11 14.33
N ASP A 5 27.92 15.79 14.56
CA ASP A 5 27.31 14.83 13.63
C ASP A 5 25.79 14.96 13.54
N LYS A 6 25.11 15.26 14.66
CA LYS A 6 23.65 15.49 14.67
C LYS A 6 23.25 16.72 13.85
N ASN A 7 24.08 17.77 13.91
CA ASN A 7 23.84 19.00 13.13
C ASN A 7 24.06 18.76 11.63
N LEU A 8 25.10 18.01 11.26
CA LEU A 8 25.37 17.72 9.84
C LEU A 8 24.29 16.85 9.21
N ALA A 9 23.83 15.82 9.93
CA ALA A 9 22.74 14.96 9.48
C ALA A 9 21.41 15.72 9.33
N GLY A 10 21.08 16.59 10.28
CA GLY A 10 19.88 17.44 10.21
C GLY A 10 19.92 18.43 9.06
N LEU A 11 21.06 19.11 8.85
CA LEU A 11 21.24 20.04 7.73
C LEU A 11 21.19 19.34 6.37
N PHE A 12 21.81 18.16 6.25
CA PHE A 12 21.74 17.36 5.03
C PHE A 12 20.31 16.89 4.74
N GLU A 13 19.56 16.52 5.78
CA GLU A 13 18.17 16.12 5.64
C GLU A 13 17.26 17.27 5.19
N GLU A 14 17.46 18.46 5.75
CA GLU A 14 16.71 19.65 5.36
C GLU A 14 17.07 20.11 3.93
N PHE A 15 18.36 20.05 3.58
CA PHE A 15 18.84 20.29 2.22
C PHE A 15 18.25 19.28 1.23
N ALA A 16 18.33 17.97 1.51
CA ALA A 16 17.78 16.94 0.63
C ALA A 16 16.27 17.09 0.43
N SER A 17 15.52 17.37 1.51
CA SER A 17 14.08 17.63 1.40
C SER A 17 13.78 18.86 0.55
N ARG A 18 14.54 19.96 0.71
CA ARG A 18 14.35 21.19 -0.06
C ARG A 18 14.72 20.99 -1.53
N VAL A 19 15.82 20.31 -1.83
CA VAL A 19 16.23 20.00 -3.21
C VAL A 19 15.19 19.12 -3.88
N THR A 20 14.78 18.01 -3.26
CA THR A 20 13.78 17.08 -3.85
C THR A 20 12.45 17.80 -4.12
N LYS A 21 11.99 18.66 -3.21
CA LYS A 21 10.80 19.49 -3.42
C LYS A 21 10.97 20.49 -4.56
N ALA A 22 12.12 21.16 -4.63
CA ALA A 22 12.41 22.13 -5.68
C ALA A 22 12.46 21.44 -7.05
N THR A 23 13.20 20.34 -7.18
CA THR A 23 13.35 19.58 -8.44
C THR A 23 12.06 18.92 -8.90
N GLY A 24 11.12 18.63 -7.99
CA GLY A 24 9.80 18.08 -8.31
C GLY A 24 8.77 19.12 -8.77
N SER A 25 9.11 20.42 -8.73
CA SER A 25 8.18 21.49 -9.10
C SER A 25 8.08 21.71 -10.63
N THR A 26 6.91 22.15 -11.10
CA THR A 26 6.69 22.51 -12.52
C THR A 26 7.68 23.57 -13.01
N THR A 27 8.05 24.53 -12.15
CA THR A 27 9.05 25.57 -12.45
C THR A 27 10.45 25.00 -12.65
N ALA A 28 10.85 24.00 -11.86
CA ALA A 28 12.16 23.37 -12.04
C ALA A 28 12.22 22.55 -13.33
N PHE A 29 11.13 21.85 -13.67
CA PHE A 29 11.02 21.16 -14.95
C PHE A 29 11.15 22.13 -16.13
N ALA A 30 10.44 23.26 -16.10
CA ALA A 30 10.52 24.28 -17.14
C ALA A 30 11.95 24.84 -17.27
N CYS A 31 12.63 25.16 -16.15
CA CYS A 31 14.01 25.59 -16.18
C CYS A 31 14.97 24.53 -16.75
N ALA A 32 14.83 23.27 -16.31
CA ALA A 32 15.65 22.16 -16.82
C ALA A 32 15.45 21.97 -18.33
N PHE A 33 14.21 22.05 -18.80
CA PHE A 33 13.88 21.99 -20.23
C PHE A 33 14.52 23.14 -21.02
N CYS A 34 14.44 24.37 -20.52
CA CYS A 34 15.10 25.52 -21.13
C CYS A 34 16.63 25.34 -21.20
N ILE A 35 17.26 24.79 -20.16
CA ILE A 35 18.70 24.49 -20.16
C ILE A 35 19.05 23.49 -21.26
N VAL A 36 18.26 22.42 -21.41
CA VAL A 36 18.45 21.42 -22.48
C VAL A 36 18.25 22.05 -23.86
N LEU A 37 17.28 22.95 -24.03
CA LEU A 37 17.08 23.68 -25.29
C LEU A 37 18.25 24.60 -25.62
N ILE A 38 18.74 25.38 -24.65
CA ILE A 38 19.91 26.26 -24.83
C ILE A 38 21.12 25.42 -25.24
N TRP A 39 21.35 24.31 -24.55
CA TRP A 39 22.42 23.37 -24.90
C TRP A 39 22.25 22.85 -26.35
N ALA A 40 21.07 22.38 -26.73
CA ALA A 40 20.82 21.89 -28.09
C ALA A 40 21.09 22.96 -29.16
N VAL A 41 20.65 24.21 -28.93
CA VAL A 41 20.85 25.34 -29.85
C VAL A 41 22.30 25.79 -29.90
N SER A 42 23.08 25.63 -28.83
CA SER A 42 24.52 25.89 -28.85
C SER A 42 25.33 24.79 -29.56
N GLY A 43 24.79 23.58 -29.75
CA GLY A 43 25.48 22.45 -30.38
C GLY A 43 26.10 22.73 -31.77
N PRO A 44 25.39 23.40 -32.70
CA PRO A 44 25.94 23.79 -34.01
C PRO A 44 27.16 24.71 -33.95
N PHE A 45 27.33 25.51 -32.89
CA PHE A 45 28.52 26.36 -32.73
C PHE A 45 29.77 25.56 -32.35
N PHE A 46 29.59 24.35 -31.82
CA PHE A 46 30.65 23.44 -31.39
C PHE A 46 30.75 22.19 -32.26
N ASP A 47 30.14 22.20 -33.45
CA ASP A 47 30.07 21.10 -34.41
C ASP A 47 29.59 19.77 -33.80
N TYR A 48 28.78 19.84 -32.74
CA TYR A 48 28.39 18.66 -31.93
C TYR A 48 29.59 17.78 -31.52
N SER A 49 30.73 18.39 -31.19
CA SER A 49 31.96 17.69 -30.84
C SER A 49 31.80 16.66 -29.71
N GLU A 50 32.73 15.70 -29.65
CA GLU A 50 32.78 14.70 -28.59
C GLU A 50 32.84 15.33 -27.19
N THR A 51 33.60 16.42 -27.02
CA THR A 51 33.66 17.16 -25.75
C THR A 51 32.32 17.81 -25.41
N TRP A 52 31.60 18.33 -26.41
CA TRP A 52 30.28 18.93 -26.23
C TRP A 52 29.24 17.92 -25.71
N GLN A 53 29.22 16.72 -26.29
CA GLN A 53 28.34 15.62 -25.85
C GLN A 53 28.77 15.04 -24.50
N LEU A 54 30.08 14.92 -24.26
CA LEU A 54 30.63 14.42 -23.02
C LEU A 54 30.19 15.27 -21.82
N VAL A 55 30.19 16.60 -21.96
CA VAL A 55 29.80 17.52 -20.87
C VAL A 55 28.37 17.24 -20.37
N ILE A 56 27.40 17.07 -21.27
CA ILE A 56 26.01 16.81 -20.84
C ILE A 56 25.82 15.38 -20.31
N ASN A 57 26.48 14.40 -20.92
CA ASN A 57 26.38 13.00 -20.51
C ASN A 57 27.01 12.78 -19.14
N THR A 58 28.23 13.28 -18.93
CA THR A 58 28.92 13.21 -17.65
C THR A 58 28.21 14.03 -16.58
N GLY A 59 27.79 15.26 -16.91
CA GLY A 59 27.07 16.14 -15.98
C GLY A 59 25.75 15.53 -15.50
N THR A 60 24.92 15.06 -16.44
CA THR A 60 23.63 14.45 -16.11
C THR A 60 23.80 13.18 -15.32
N THR A 61 24.83 12.37 -15.60
CA THR A 61 25.11 11.13 -14.84
C THR A 61 25.45 11.45 -13.39
N ILE A 62 26.32 12.43 -13.13
CA ILE A 62 26.68 12.86 -11.76
C ILE A 62 25.44 13.40 -11.03
N VAL A 63 24.67 14.27 -11.67
CA VAL A 63 23.44 14.83 -11.07
C VAL A 63 22.45 13.72 -10.77
N THR A 64 22.23 12.78 -11.68
CA THR A 64 21.32 11.64 -11.49
C THR A 64 21.78 10.75 -10.33
N PHE A 65 23.07 10.43 -10.27
CA PHE A 65 23.63 9.66 -9.16
C PHE A 65 23.39 10.33 -7.81
N LEU A 66 23.67 11.63 -7.71
CA LEU A 66 23.38 12.41 -6.50
C LEU A 66 21.88 12.46 -6.19
N MET A 67 21.04 12.64 -7.23
CA MET A 67 19.59 12.73 -7.09
C MET A 67 18.98 11.45 -6.51
N VAL A 68 19.49 10.27 -6.88
CA VAL A 68 19.04 8.99 -6.30
C VAL A 68 19.20 9.00 -4.77
N PHE A 69 20.35 9.44 -4.25
CA PHE A 69 20.54 9.53 -2.80
C PHE A 69 19.68 10.59 -2.14
N LEU A 70 19.47 11.74 -2.79
CA LEU A 70 18.60 12.80 -2.27
C LEU A 70 17.13 12.35 -2.20
N ILE A 71 16.66 11.66 -3.23
CA ILE A 71 15.32 11.05 -3.27
C ILE A 71 15.21 10.00 -2.16
N GLN A 72 16.15 9.06 -2.06
CA GLN A 72 16.13 8.03 -1.02
C GLN A 72 16.12 8.63 0.39
N LYS A 73 16.92 9.67 0.65
CA LYS A 73 16.95 10.34 1.96
C LYS A 73 15.63 11.03 2.27
N ALA A 74 15.02 11.72 1.29
CA ALA A 74 13.71 12.35 1.46
C ALA A 74 12.61 11.31 1.68
N GLN A 75 12.58 10.24 0.87
CA GLN A 75 11.60 9.17 0.95
C GLN A 75 11.69 8.38 2.26
N ASN A 76 12.90 8.09 2.77
CA ASN A 76 13.06 7.36 4.03
C ASN A 76 12.39 8.08 5.21
N LYS A 77 12.45 9.42 5.25
CA LYS A 77 11.79 10.22 6.30
C LYS A 77 10.27 10.21 6.13
N ASP A 78 9.79 10.38 4.91
CA ASP A 78 8.35 10.42 4.61
C ASP A 78 7.68 9.06 4.87
N SER A 79 8.34 7.94 4.52
CA SER A 79 7.89 6.59 4.84
C SER A 79 7.73 6.39 6.34
N LEU A 80 8.71 6.79 7.15
CA LEU A 80 8.62 6.69 8.62
C LEU A 80 7.46 7.53 9.19
N ALA A 81 7.23 8.72 8.64
CA ALA A 81 6.12 9.57 9.07
C ALA A 81 4.75 8.95 8.74
N ILE A 82 4.62 8.28 7.59
CA ILE A 82 3.41 7.54 7.21
C ILE A 82 3.19 6.38 8.18
N GLN A 83 4.24 5.60 8.46
CA GLN A 83 4.20 4.48 9.40
C GLN A 83 3.71 4.90 10.80
N LEU A 84 4.30 5.96 11.36
CA LEU A 84 3.88 6.49 12.66
C LEU A 84 2.41 6.95 12.68
N LYS A 85 1.95 7.62 11.61
CA LYS A 85 0.55 8.04 11.50
C LYS A 85 -0.42 6.86 11.40
N LEU A 86 -0.05 5.81 10.67
CA LEU A 86 -0.85 4.58 10.58
C LEU A 86 -0.86 3.83 11.91
N ASN A 87 0.28 3.74 12.59
CA ASN A 87 0.39 3.13 13.91
C ASN A 87 -0.53 3.82 14.93
N GLU A 88 -0.58 5.15 14.93
CA GLU A 88 -1.52 5.90 15.78
C GLU A 88 -2.99 5.58 15.44
N LEU A 89 -3.36 5.54 14.16
CA LEU A 89 -4.73 5.19 13.74
C LEU A 89 -5.12 3.76 14.14
N VAL A 90 -4.22 2.79 13.97
CA VAL A 90 -4.44 1.40 14.38
C VAL A 90 -4.56 1.30 15.90
N ALA A 91 -3.68 1.94 16.65
CA ALA A 91 -3.71 1.94 18.11
C ALA A 91 -4.96 2.65 18.68
N SER A 92 -5.50 3.65 17.97
CA SER A 92 -6.71 4.38 18.38
C SER A 92 -8.01 3.59 18.19
N HIS A 93 -7.98 2.46 17.47
CA HIS A 93 -9.17 1.67 17.16
C HIS A 93 -9.33 0.51 18.17
N GLU A 94 -10.38 0.56 18.99
CA GLU A 94 -10.60 -0.35 20.14
C GLU A 94 -10.65 -1.86 19.77
N TYR A 95 -10.91 -2.18 18.50
CA TYR A 95 -10.95 -3.54 17.96
C TYR A 95 -9.78 -3.92 17.06
N ALA A 96 -8.84 -2.99 16.79
CA ALA A 96 -7.64 -3.31 16.03
C ALA A 96 -6.62 -3.99 16.95
N SER A 97 -6.01 -5.08 16.46
CA SER A 97 -5.00 -5.78 17.25
C SER A 97 -3.72 -4.93 17.29
N ASN A 98 -3.29 -4.53 18.49
CA ASN A 98 -1.99 -3.88 18.72
C ASN A 98 -0.80 -4.65 18.14
N ARG A 99 -0.97 -5.93 17.77
CA ARG A 99 0.06 -6.75 17.13
C ARG A 99 0.37 -6.37 15.67
N LEU A 100 -0.42 -5.50 15.06
CA LEU A 100 -0.13 -4.89 13.74
C LEU A 100 0.54 -3.52 13.85
N VAL A 101 0.57 -2.93 15.05
CA VAL A 101 1.31 -1.70 15.31
C VAL A 101 2.79 -2.03 15.22
N ASP A 102 3.54 -1.24 14.44
CA ASP A 102 4.98 -1.43 14.20
C ASP A 102 5.35 -2.72 13.45
N ILE A 103 4.49 -3.15 12.51
CA ILE A 103 4.75 -4.35 11.69
C ILE A 103 6.03 -4.24 10.83
N GLU A 104 6.45 -3.02 10.46
CA GLU A 104 7.68 -2.82 9.68
C GLU A 104 8.98 -3.17 10.41
N SER A 105 8.95 -3.18 11.74
CA SER A 105 10.11 -3.50 12.58
C SER A 105 10.21 -5.00 12.89
N MET A 106 9.19 -5.78 12.53
CA MET A 106 9.15 -7.22 12.75
C MET A 106 10.13 -7.95 11.82
N THR A 107 10.72 -9.02 12.31
CA THR A 107 11.47 -9.95 11.47
C THR A 107 10.54 -10.67 10.48
N GLU A 108 11.10 -11.19 9.39
CA GLU A 108 10.33 -11.90 8.37
C GLU A 108 9.60 -13.14 8.95
N GLU A 109 10.23 -13.83 9.91
CA GLU A 109 9.64 -14.96 10.63
C GLU A 109 8.42 -14.54 11.44
N GLU A 110 8.51 -13.44 12.19
CA GLU A 110 7.41 -12.88 12.97
C GLU A 110 6.27 -12.41 12.08
N MET A 111 6.59 -11.77 10.94
CA MET A 111 5.59 -11.34 9.96
C MET A 111 4.83 -12.53 9.37
N MET A 112 5.51 -13.64 9.08
CA MET A 112 4.86 -14.88 8.64
C MET A 112 3.91 -15.47 9.69
N ILE A 113 4.25 -15.40 10.98
CA ILE A 113 3.38 -15.88 12.06
C ILE A 113 2.11 -15.04 12.13
N VAL A 114 2.23 -13.72 12.07
CA VAL A 114 1.09 -12.78 12.06
C VAL A 114 0.24 -13.01 10.81
N HIS A 115 0.85 -13.17 9.63
CA HIS A 115 0.15 -13.48 8.39
C HIS A 115 -0.68 -14.77 8.49
N LYS A 116 -0.09 -15.88 8.97
CA LYS A 116 -0.79 -17.16 9.17
C LYS A 116 -1.96 -17.03 10.14
N TYR A 117 -1.80 -16.28 11.22
CA TYR A 117 -2.87 -16.02 12.18
C TYR A 117 -4.07 -15.30 11.53
N TYR A 118 -3.83 -14.22 10.79
CA TYR A 118 -4.91 -13.47 10.11
C TYR A 118 -5.52 -14.24 8.94
N GLN A 119 -4.72 -15.02 8.20
CA GLN A 119 -5.21 -15.92 7.18
C GLN A 119 -6.17 -16.96 7.79
N LYS A 120 -5.81 -17.52 8.95
CA LYS A 120 -6.66 -18.45 9.68
C LYS A 120 -7.95 -17.80 10.18
N LEU A 121 -7.85 -16.58 10.71
CA LEU A 121 -8.99 -15.80 11.16
C LEU A 121 -9.96 -15.53 9.99
N SER A 122 -9.43 -15.10 8.83
CA SER A 122 -10.22 -14.88 7.61
C SER A 122 -10.92 -16.16 7.12
N GLU A 123 -10.25 -17.31 7.16
CA GLU A 123 -10.88 -18.61 6.84
C GLU A 123 -12.02 -18.96 7.80
N LEU A 124 -11.84 -18.72 9.10
CA LEU A 124 -12.86 -18.97 10.11
C LEU A 124 -14.07 -18.05 9.91
N SER A 125 -13.85 -16.74 9.69
CA SER A 125 -14.92 -15.79 9.38
C SER A 125 -15.66 -16.12 8.08
N LYS A 126 -14.94 -16.58 7.02
CA LYS A 126 -15.59 -17.06 5.78
C LYS A 126 -16.43 -18.32 6.02
N LYS A 127 -16.00 -19.21 6.90
CA LYS A 127 -16.78 -20.40 7.30
C LYS A 127 -18.00 -20.01 8.12
N GLU A 128 -17.88 -19.04 9.03
CA GLU A 128 -18.98 -18.50 9.82
C GLU A 128 -20.00 -17.74 8.96
N ILE A 129 -19.57 -16.94 7.98
CA ILE A 129 -20.47 -16.30 6.99
C ILE A 129 -21.19 -17.37 6.14
N LYS A 130 -20.55 -18.51 5.87
CA LYS A 130 -21.21 -19.67 5.24
C LYS A 130 -22.20 -20.40 6.17
N LEU A 131 -22.01 -20.32 7.49
CA LEU A 131 -22.86 -20.94 8.51
C LEU A 131 -24.01 -20.02 8.96
N GLN A 132 -23.82 -18.70 8.94
CA GLN A 132 -24.84 -17.66 9.15
C GLN A 132 -25.53 -17.37 7.81
N THR A 133 -26.52 -18.20 7.49
CA THR A 133 -27.19 -18.25 6.20
C THR A 133 -28.06 -17.02 5.93
N SER A 134 -27.99 -16.43 4.73
CA SER A 134 -29.08 -15.61 4.20
C SER A 134 -29.80 -16.40 3.11
N HIS A 135 -30.67 -17.33 3.52
CA HIS A 135 -31.82 -17.64 2.68
C HIS A 135 -32.71 -16.38 2.71
N SER A 136 -33.13 -15.87 1.54
CA SER A 136 -34.11 -14.77 1.55
C SER A 136 -35.33 -15.21 2.37
N ILE A 137 -36.01 -14.28 3.04
CA ILE A 137 -37.22 -14.58 3.82
C ILE A 137 -38.24 -15.36 2.97
N ASP A 138 -38.28 -15.11 1.66
CA ASP A 138 -39.11 -15.84 0.70
C ASP A 138 -38.76 -17.34 0.59
N GLU A 139 -37.48 -17.70 0.66
CA GLU A 139 -37.02 -19.10 0.57
C GLU A 139 -37.31 -19.88 1.85
N ALA A 140 -37.26 -19.22 3.02
CA ALA A 140 -37.68 -19.80 4.29
C ALA A 140 -39.19 -20.08 4.33
N HIS A 141 -40.00 -19.16 3.79
CA HIS A 141 -41.46 -19.33 3.66
C HIS A 141 -41.81 -20.46 2.69
N GLN A 142 -41.12 -20.58 1.55
CA GLN A 142 -41.32 -21.69 0.61
C GLN A 142 -41.01 -23.05 1.23
N LYS A 143 -39.86 -23.20 1.90
CA LYS A 143 -39.49 -24.48 2.56
C LYS A 143 -40.49 -24.85 3.66
N HIS A 144 -41.01 -23.87 4.40
CA HIS A 144 -42.03 -24.11 5.42
C HIS A 144 -43.38 -24.51 4.81
N ALA A 145 -43.82 -23.84 3.72
CA ALA A 145 -45.04 -24.18 2.99
C ALA A 145 -44.97 -25.58 2.37
N LEU A 146 -43.83 -25.94 1.76
CA LEU A 146 -43.57 -27.28 1.22
C LEU A 146 -43.59 -28.36 2.31
N LYS A 147 -43.04 -28.07 3.49
CA LYS A 147 -43.04 -29.01 4.63
C LYS A 147 -44.45 -29.20 5.22
N ILE A 148 -45.26 -28.14 5.31
CA ILE A 148 -46.66 -28.23 5.74
C ILE A 148 -47.49 -29.03 4.73
N GLY A 149 -47.32 -28.79 3.42
CA GLY A 149 -47.98 -29.55 2.36
C GLY A 149 -47.62 -31.04 2.38
N LYS A 150 -46.33 -31.35 2.49
CA LYS A 150 -45.82 -32.74 2.55
C LYS A 150 -46.36 -33.49 3.78
N ASN A 151 -46.45 -32.83 4.93
CA ASN A 151 -47.02 -33.43 6.15
C ASN A 151 -48.53 -33.71 6.03
N LYS A 152 -49.29 -32.89 5.30
CA LYS A 152 -50.70 -33.16 5.03
C LYS A 152 -50.88 -34.37 4.11
N ILE A 153 -50.10 -34.46 3.04
CA ILE A 153 -50.11 -35.60 2.10
C ILE A 153 -49.76 -36.90 2.81
N VAL A 154 -48.71 -36.90 3.64
CA VAL A 154 -48.29 -38.09 4.41
C VAL A 154 -49.36 -38.52 5.43
N LYS A 155 -50.04 -37.57 6.09
CA LYS A 155 -51.13 -37.89 7.02
C LYS A 155 -52.37 -38.43 6.32
N GLN A 156 -52.64 -38.01 5.08
CA GLN A 156 -53.78 -38.47 4.28
C GLN A 156 -53.53 -39.87 3.70
N ALA A 157 -52.34 -40.10 3.13
CA ALA A 157 -51.94 -41.43 2.63
C ALA A 157 -51.92 -42.50 3.74
N LYS A 158 -51.62 -42.11 4.99
CA LYS A 158 -51.62 -43.02 6.15
C LYS A 158 -53.02 -43.29 6.72
N LYS A 159 -54.03 -42.50 6.34
CA LYS A 159 -55.44 -42.72 6.68
C LYS A 159 -56.14 -43.64 5.67
N GLU A 160 -55.65 -43.69 4.44
CA GLU A 160 -56.24 -44.46 3.34
C GLU A 160 -55.68 -45.89 3.20
N THR A 161 -54.66 -46.26 4.00
CA THR A 161 -54.16 -47.65 4.07
C THR A 161 -54.88 -48.39 5.20
N PRO A 162 -55.80 -49.33 4.91
CA PRO A 162 -56.44 -50.13 5.94
C PRO A 162 -55.40 -51.10 6.52
N LYS A 163 -55.34 -51.15 7.86
CA LYS A 163 -54.59 -52.19 8.58
C LYS A 163 -55.22 -53.54 8.27
N ASN A 164 -54.55 -54.34 7.44
CA ASN A 164 -54.69 -55.80 7.44
C ASN A 164 -53.61 -56.40 8.34
#